data_AF-A0A0N5BN58-F1
#
_entry.id   AF-A0A0N5BN58-F1
#
_cell.length_a   1.000
_cell.length_b   1.000
_cell.length_c   1.000
_cell.angle_alpha   90.00
_cell.angle_beta   90.00
_cell.angle_gamma   90.00
#
_symmetry.space_group_name_H-M   'P 1'
#
loop_
_entity.id
_entity.type
_entity.pdbx_description
1 polymer ?
#
loop_
_entity_poly.entity_id
_entity_poly.type
_entity_poly.pdbx_seq_one_letter_code
_entity_poly.pdbx_strand_id
1 'polypeptide(L)'
;MNNISYIVKRFLSNSSVQRTIKSNIAKPFKKHEIKVGGVTQKWNYRSEFVNRDKLDKNHSFTLMAFAGFSIIGILSFVAIKTSVIEGRKEEMIMREKFRKELKLSGEDRKTIGTLDSTYKE
;
A
#
# COMPACT_ATOMS: atom_id res chain seq x y z
N MET A 1 19.94 19.10 -7.39
CA MET A 1 19.11 18.99 -6.17
C MET A 1 18.27 17.73 -6.28
N ASN A 2 18.47 16.76 -5.41
CA ASN A 2 17.93 15.40 -5.58
C ASN A 2 16.40 15.38 -5.45
N ASN A 3 15.72 14.93 -6.50
CA ASN A 3 14.25 14.87 -6.62
C ASN A 3 13.56 14.15 -5.44
N ILE A 4 14.27 13.22 -4.80
CA ILE A 4 13.80 12.44 -3.63
C ILE A 4 13.58 13.35 -2.42
N SER A 5 14.48 14.31 -2.16
CA SER A 5 14.36 15.22 -1.02
C SER A 5 13.13 16.12 -1.11
N TYR A 6 12.76 16.53 -2.33
CA TYR A 6 11.56 17.32 -2.58
C TYR A 6 10.27 16.53 -2.32
N ILE A 7 10.25 15.24 -2.72
CA ILE A 7 9.11 14.35 -2.50
C ILE A 7 8.90 14.11 -0.99
N VAL A 8 9.98 13.82 -0.26
CA VAL A 8 9.92 13.60 1.20
C VAL A 8 9.44 14.85 1.94
N LYS A 9 9.96 16.02 1.60
CA LYS A 9 9.51 17.30 2.19
C LYS A 9 8.04 17.59 1.91
N ARG A 10 7.53 17.19 0.73
CA ARG A 10 6.11 17.37 0.36
C ARG A 10 5.18 16.39 1.08
N PHE A 11 5.64 15.17 1.39
CA PHE A 11 4.87 14.20 2.16
C PHE A 11 4.80 14.55 3.65
N LEU A 12 5.88 15.12 4.19
CA LEU A 12 5.97 15.51 5.60
C LEU A 12 5.41 16.92 5.89
N SER A 13 5.03 17.69 4.86
CA SER A 13 4.44 19.01 5.07
C SER A 13 3.00 18.87 5.55
N ASN A 14 2.72 19.34 6.77
CA ASN A 14 1.40 19.37 7.41
C ASN A 14 0.43 20.40 6.82
N SER A 15 0.80 21.05 5.72
CA SER A 15 -0.09 21.95 5.01
C SER A 15 -1.16 21.13 4.30
N SER A 16 -2.43 21.42 4.61
CA SER A 16 -3.54 20.96 3.78
C SER A 16 -3.25 21.34 2.33
N VAL A 17 -3.60 20.47 1.38
CA VAL A 17 -3.47 20.76 -0.04
C VAL A 17 -4.41 21.94 -0.33
N GLN A 18 -3.92 23.16 -0.11
CA GLN A 18 -4.58 24.35 -0.61
C GLN A 18 -4.61 24.15 -2.12
N ARG A 19 -5.83 24.07 -2.66
CA ARG A 19 -6.06 24.20 -4.09
C ARG A 19 -5.52 25.57 -4.42
N THR A 20 -4.23 25.63 -4.76
CA THR A 20 -3.62 26.83 -5.29
C THR A 20 -4.28 26.99 -6.63
N ILE A 21 -5.41 27.70 -6.64
CA ILE A 21 -5.88 28.41 -7.81
C ILE A 21 -4.78 29.44 -8.02
N LYS A 22 -3.67 28.99 -8.61
CA LYS A 22 -2.64 29.91 -9.07
C LYS A 22 -3.41 30.80 -10.02
N SER A 23 -3.56 32.06 -9.66
CA SER A 23 -3.92 33.15 -10.56
C SER A 23 -2.81 33.38 -11.61
N ASN A 24 -2.12 32.30 -12.02
CA ASN A 24 -1.50 32.26 -13.32
C ASN A 24 -2.62 32.60 -14.27
N ILE A 25 -2.44 33.72 -14.95
CA ILE A 25 -3.26 34.19 -16.06
C ILE A 25 -3.18 33.06 -17.09
N ALA A 26 -4.05 32.06 -16.91
CA ALA A 26 -4.10 30.91 -17.77
C ALA A 26 -4.48 31.46 -19.14
N LYS A 27 -3.80 30.98 -20.19
CA LYS A 27 -4.08 31.43 -21.55
C LYS A 27 -5.60 31.42 -21.76
N PRO A 28 -6.19 32.53 -22.24
CA PRO A 28 -7.63 32.61 -22.40
C PRO A 28 -8.09 31.46 -23.28
N PHE A 29 -9.24 30.85 -22.93
CA PHE A 29 -9.85 29.83 -23.76
C PHE A 29 -10.05 30.35 -25.17
N LYS A 30 -9.98 29.45 -26.16
CA LYS A 30 -10.45 29.79 -27.50
C LYS A 30 -11.93 30.12 -27.37
N LYS A 31 -12.35 31.26 -27.89
CA LYS A 31 -13.75 31.66 -27.85
C LYS A 31 -14.50 30.83 -28.87
N HIS A 32 -15.33 29.90 -28.42
CA HIS A 32 -16.31 29.24 -29.28
C HIS A 32 -17.69 29.79 -28.97
N GLU A 33 -18.34 30.27 -30.01
CA GLU A 33 -19.65 30.91 -29.92
C GLU A 33 -20.54 30.31 -31.01
N ILE A 34 -21.78 30.01 -30.66
CA ILE A 34 -22.81 29.60 -31.61
C ILE A 34 -24.01 30.51 -31.45
N LYS A 35 -24.62 30.93 -32.57
CA LYS A 35 -25.85 31.70 -32.56
C LYS A 35 -27.03 30.76 -32.80
N VAL A 36 -27.93 30.67 -31.83
CA VAL A 36 -29.16 29.87 -31.92
C VAL A 36 -30.33 30.77 -31.52
N GLY A 37 -31.30 30.94 -32.43
CA GLY A 37 -32.51 31.74 -32.16
C GLY A 37 -32.25 33.20 -31.74
N GLY A 38 -31.19 33.82 -32.28
CA GLY A 38 -30.79 35.20 -31.92
C GLY A 38 -29.97 35.33 -30.63
N VAL A 39 -29.75 34.23 -29.89
CA VAL A 39 -28.90 34.20 -28.69
C VAL A 39 -27.52 33.66 -29.04
N THR A 40 -26.47 34.35 -28.62
CA THR A 40 -25.09 33.87 -28.75
C THR A 40 -24.72 33.05 -27.51
N GLN A 41 -24.57 31.74 -27.68
CA GLN A 41 -24.15 30.83 -26.63
C GLN A 41 -22.65 30.57 -26.71
N LYS A 42 -21.94 30.77 -25.59
CA LYS A 42 -20.53 30.45 -25.44
C LYS A 42 -20.38 29.03 -24.93
N TRP A 43 -19.41 28.29 -25.48
CA TRP A 43 -19.11 26.93 -25.07
C TRP A 43 -17.62 26.65 -25.26
N ASN A 44 -17.08 25.64 -24.58
CA ASN A 44 -15.67 25.23 -24.72
C ASN A 44 -15.60 23.70 -24.74
N TYR A 45 -14.64 23.15 -25.47
CA TYR A 45 -14.39 21.70 -25.43
C TYR A 45 -13.77 21.27 -24.10
N ARG A 46 -14.19 20.11 -23.57
CA ARG A 46 -13.61 19.51 -22.35
C ARG A 46 -12.09 19.37 -22.44
N SER A 47 -11.56 19.01 -23.60
CA SER A 47 -10.12 18.86 -23.85
C SER A 47 -9.35 20.15 -23.60
N GLU A 48 -9.95 21.32 -23.82
CA GLU A 48 -9.30 22.62 -23.54
C GLU A 48 -9.11 22.84 -22.05
N PHE A 49 -10.09 22.45 -21.22
CA PHE A 49 -9.96 22.47 -19.76
C PHE A 49 -8.87 21.50 -19.29
N VAL A 50 -8.90 20.27 -19.81
CA VAL A 50 -7.93 19.21 -19.45
C VAL A 50 -6.49 19.65 -19.76
N ASN A 51 -6.28 20.23 -20.94
CA ASN A 51 -4.97 20.68 -21.40
C ASN A 51 -4.48 21.93 -20.63
N ARG A 52 -5.36 22.90 -20.40
CA ARG A 52 -5.02 24.16 -19.69
C ARG A 52 -4.61 23.88 -18.25
N ASP A 53 -5.41 23.06 -17.56
CA ASP A 53 -5.22 22.79 -16.14
C ASP A 53 -4.23 21.62 -15.91
N LYS A 54 -3.69 21.06 -17.00
CA LYS A 54 -2.81 19.87 -17.01
C LYS A 54 -3.39 18.77 -16.14
N LEU A 55 -4.67 18.49 -16.32
CA LEU A 55 -5.41 17.47 -15.56
C LEU A 55 -5.01 16.06 -15.99
N ASP A 56 -4.57 15.90 -17.24
CA ASP A 56 -4.03 14.65 -17.76
C ASP A 56 -2.53 14.57 -17.44
N LYS A 57 -2.22 14.08 -16.24
CA LYS A 57 -0.84 13.82 -15.81
C LYS A 57 -0.58 12.34 -15.80
N ASN A 58 0.62 11.95 -16.23
CA ASN A 58 1.06 10.58 -16.11
C ASN A 58 1.01 10.14 -14.63
N HIS A 59 0.25 9.07 -14.37
CA HIS A 59 0.06 8.48 -13.04
C HIS A 59 1.19 7.50 -12.65
N SER A 60 2.32 7.52 -13.37
CA SER A 60 3.49 6.67 -13.13
C SER A 60 3.97 6.67 -11.67
N PHE A 61 3.98 7.82 -10.99
CA PHE A 61 4.34 7.89 -9.56
C PHE A 61 3.34 7.17 -8.65
N THR A 62 2.04 7.28 -8.93
CA THR A 62 1.01 6.58 -8.18
C THR A 62 1.13 5.07 -8.37
N LEU A 63 1.40 4.62 -9.60
CA LEU A 63 1.65 3.21 -9.92
C LEU A 63 2.92 2.69 -9.24
N MET A 64 3.99 3.48 -9.24
CA MET A 64 5.25 3.13 -8.59
C MET A 64 5.09 3.05 -7.06
N ALA A 65 4.32 3.94 -6.45
CA ALA A 65 3.97 3.86 -5.04
C ALA A 65 3.18 2.59 -4.72
N PHE A 66 2.17 2.26 -5.53
CA PHE A 66 1.42 1.01 -5.41
C PHE A 66 2.32 -0.22 -5.50
N ALA A 67 3.21 -0.27 -6.50
CA ALA A 67 4.18 -1.35 -6.65
C ALA A 67 5.10 -1.47 -5.42
N GLY A 68 5.57 -0.33 -4.89
CA GLY A 68 6.38 -0.29 -3.68
C GLY A 68 5.64 -0.86 -2.46
N PHE A 69 4.40 -0.45 -2.23
CA PHE A 69 3.59 -0.98 -1.13
C PHE A 69 3.29 -2.48 -1.29
N SER A 70 3.06 -2.95 -2.51
CA SER A 70 2.88 -4.38 -2.79
C SER A 70 4.12 -5.20 -2.43
N ILE A 71 5.32 -4.74 -2.79
CA ILE A 71 6.58 -5.43 -2.44
C ILE A 71 6.77 -5.48 -0.93
N ILE A 72 6.55 -4.36 -0.24
CA ILE A 72 6.64 -4.30 1.23
C ILE A 72 5.66 -5.28 1.89
N GLY A 73 4.42 -5.35 1.39
CA GLY A 73 3.41 -6.28 1.88
C GLY A 73 3.79 -7.76 1.65
N ILE A 74 4.39 -8.09 0.51
CA ILE A 74 4.86 -9.45 0.22
C ILE A 74 6.01 -9.83 1.16
N LEU A 75 6.98 -8.94 1.35
CA LEU A 75 8.13 -9.19 2.22
C LEU A 75 7.70 -9.38 3.68
N SER A 76 6.79 -8.54 4.17
CA SER A 76 6.26 -8.69 5.54
C SER A 76 5.50 -10.00 5.71
N PHE A 77 4.69 -10.40 4.72
CA PHE A 77 3.98 -11.67 4.74
C PHE A 77 4.94 -12.86 4.80
N VAL A 78 5.97 -12.89 3.94
CA VAL A 78 6.97 -13.96 3.92
C VAL A 78 7.70 -14.03 5.25
N ALA A 79 8.15 -12.90 5.80
CA ALA A 79 8.86 -12.84 7.08
C ALA A 79 8.03 -13.44 8.23
N ILE A 80 6.75 -13.06 8.34
CA ILE A 80 5.84 -13.59 9.37
C ILE A 80 5.64 -15.09 9.19
N LYS A 81 5.42 -15.56 7.94
CA LYS A 81 5.20 -16.98 7.67
C LYS A 81 6.44 -17.82 7.98
N THR A 82 7.64 -17.33 7.67
CA THR A 82 8.89 -18.01 8.02
C THR A 82 9.04 -18.15 9.53
N SER A 83 8.81 -17.08 10.29
CA SER A 83 8.87 -17.11 11.76
C SER A 83 7.89 -18.13 12.37
N VAL A 84 6.65 -18.22 11.86
CA VAL A 84 5.67 -19.22 12.32
C VAL A 84 6.12 -20.65 12.01
N ILE A 85 6.75 -20.88 10.86
CA ILE A 85 7.24 -22.21 10.48
C ILE A 85 8.45 -22.61 11.34
N GLU A 86 9.36 -21.68 11.59
CA GLU A 86 10.52 -21.91 12.46
C GLU A 86 10.10 -22.23 13.89
N GLY A 87 9.16 -21.46 14.47
CA GLY A 87 8.63 -21.76 15.81
C GLY A 87 8.02 -23.16 15.91
N ARG A 88 7.25 -23.60 14.90
CA ARG A 88 6.71 -24.97 14.86
C ARG A 88 7.79 -26.04 14.76
N LYS A 89 8.87 -25.77 14.03
CA LYS A 89 10.01 -26.69 13.92
C LYS A 89 10.76 -26.78 15.24
N GLU A 90 10.99 -25.65 15.91
CA GLU A 90 11.64 -25.61 17.21
C GLU A 90 10.84 -26.35 18.28
N GLU A 91 9.52 -26.13 18.35
CA GLU A 91 8.63 -26.88 19.24
C GLU A 91 8.72 -28.39 19.00
N MET A 92 8.75 -28.82 17.73
CA MET A 92 8.90 -30.23 17.37
C MET A 92 10.26 -30.79 17.81
N ILE A 93 11.35 -30.07 17.57
CA ILE A 93 12.70 -30.47 17.99
C ILE A 93 12.80 -30.54 19.52
N MET A 94 12.21 -29.58 20.24
CA MET A 94 12.18 -29.59 21.70
C MET A 94 11.40 -30.80 22.23
N ARG A 95 10.25 -31.12 21.63
CA ARG A 95 9.49 -32.34 21.96
C ARG A 95 10.31 -33.61 21.71
N GLU A 96 11.06 -33.67 20.62
CA GLU A 96 11.94 -34.81 20.34
C GLU A 96 13.11 -34.93 21.32
N LYS A 97 13.72 -33.81 21.73
CA LYS A 97 14.78 -33.78 22.75
C LYS A 97 14.25 -34.24 24.11
N PHE A 98 13.12 -33.69 24.56
CA PHE A 98 12.44 -34.12 25.80
C PHE A 98 12.11 -35.62 25.78
N ARG A 99 11.63 -36.14 24.65
CA ARG A 99 11.35 -37.59 24.50
C ARG A 99 12.61 -38.45 24.63
N LYS A 100 13.75 -37.98 24.11
CA LYS A 100 15.05 -38.68 24.23
C LYS A 100 15.58 -38.64 25.66
N GLU A 101 15.48 -37.49 26.33
CA GLU A 101 15.92 -37.32 27.73
C GLU A 101 15.13 -38.21 28.70
N LEU A 102 13.83 -38.34 28.50
CA LEU A 102 12.96 -39.17 29.34
C LEU A 102 13.01 -40.67 29.02
N LYS A 103 13.82 -41.11 28.05
CA LYS A 103 13.91 -42.53 27.57
C LYS A 103 12.55 -43.16 27.25
N LEU A 104 11.57 -42.37 26.82
CA LEU A 104 10.20 -42.85 26.61
C LEU A 104 10.11 -43.78 25.39
N SER A 105 9.81 -45.05 25.68
CA SER A 105 9.66 -46.15 24.71
C SER A 105 8.21 -46.63 24.71
N GLY A 106 7.62 -46.82 23.53
CA GLY A 106 6.29 -47.43 23.41
C GLY A 106 5.11 -46.52 23.77
N GLU A 107 4.21 -47.00 24.64
CA GLU A 107 2.87 -46.46 24.91
C GLU A 107 2.89 -45.09 25.62
N ASP A 108 3.91 -44.82 26.43
CA ASP A 108 4.14 -43.54 27.12
C ASP A 108 4.46 -42.36 26.18
N ARG A 109 4.69 -42.64 24.88
CA ARG A 109 4.87 -41.60 23.86
C ARG A 109 3.59 -40.84 23.53
N LYS A 110 2.41 -41.43 23.79
CA LYS A 110 1.10 -40.87 23.40
C LYS A 110 0.51 -39.94 24.47
N THR A 111 0.86 -40.12 25.74
CA THR A 111 0.27 -39.42 26.90
C THR A 111 0.75 -37.97 27.06
N ILE A 112 1.93 -37.63 26.54
CA ILE A 112 2.46 -36.26 26.64
C ILE A 112 1.71 -35.29 25.70
N GLY A 113 1.15 -35.77 24.59
CA GLY A 113 0.38 -34.93 23.66
C GLY A 113 -0.98 -34.48 24.22
N THR A 114 -1.53 -35.20 25.20
CA THR A 114 -2.86 -34.95 25.77
C THR A 114 -2.85 -34.04 26.99
N LEU A 115 -1.72 -33.90 27.69
CA LEU A 115 -1.63 -33.12 28.93
C LEU A 115 -1.76 -31.60 28.70
N ASP A 116 -1.34 -31.07 27.55
CA ASP A 116 -1.49 -29.64 27.21
C ASP A 116 -2.96 -29.22 26.99
N SER A 117 -3.87 -30.16 26.70
CA SER A 117 -5.31 -29.87 26.57
C SER A 117 -6.06 -29.84 27.89
N THR A 118 -5.45 -30.33 28.98
CA THR A 118 -6.08 -30.42 30.30
C THR A 118 -5.71 -29.29 31.26
N TYR A 119 -4.72 -28.46 30.93
CA TYR A 119 -4.28 -27.34 31.80
C TYR A 119 -4.56 -25.94 31.21
N LYS A 120 -5.49 -25.83 30.25
CA LYS A 120 -6.08 -24.55 29.84
C LYS A 120 -7.52 -24.47 30.37
N GLU A 121 -7.64 -24.12 31.65
CA GLU A 121 -8.79 -23.39 32.20
C GLU A 121 -8.33 -21.98 32.60
#